data_AF-R9IZA6-F1
#
_entry.id   AF-R9IZA6-F1
#
_cell.length_a   1.000
_cell.length_b   1.000
_cell.length_c   1.000
_cell.angle_alpha   90.00
_cell.angle_beta   90.00
_cell.angle_gamma   90.00
#
_symmetry.space_group_name_H-M   'P 1'
#
loop_
_entity.id
_entity.type
_entity.pdbx_description
1 polymer ?
#
loop_
_entity_poly.entity_id
_entity_poly.type
_entity_poly.pdbx_seq_one_letter_code
_entity_poly.pdbx_strand_id
1 'polypeptide(L)'
;MKKAKFYGKIVIGTGRIPVASHLYFPTFLDENNPNERMTGIEMGLELMDSCDEVYVFGFDITEGMKFELDHARKKKKPVRLYDDRFNAVNVRTLPIDERATPEYRMAVKGLRLK
;
A
#
# COMPACT_ATOMS: atom_id res chain seq x y z
N MET A 1 2.54 -4.24 -12.24
CA MET A 1 2.37 -2.93 -12.90
C MET A 1 0.95 -2.55 -13.32
N LYS A 2 0.17 -3.41 -14.02
CA LYS A 2 -1.18 -3.01 -14.53
C LYS A 2 -2.16 -2.56 -13.43
N LYS A 3 -2.24 -3.30 -12.31
CA LYS A 3 -3.10 -2.96 -11.15
C LYS A 3 -2.75 -1.59 -10.55
N ALA A 4 -1.46 -1.29 -10.40
CA ALA A 4 -1.00 -0.02 -9.84
C ALA A 4 -1.41 1.20 -10.66
N LYS A 5 -1.26 1.12 -11.99
CA LYS A 5 -1.73 2.19 -12.89
C LYS A 5 -3.24 2.37 -12.78
N PHE A 6 -3.98 1.27 -12.69
CA PHE A 6 -5.43 1.30 -12.50
C PHE A 6 -5.81 1.98 -11.17
N TYR A 7 -5.25 1.54 -10.04
CA TYR A 7 -5.52 2.15 -8.73
C TYR A 7 -5.11 3.63 -8.67
N GLY A 8 -3.97 3.99 -9.28
CA GLY A 8 -3.57 5.39 -9.42
C GLY A 8 -4.61 6.23 -10.16
N LYS A 9 -5.17 5.72 -11.27
CA LYS A 9 -6.24 6.41 -12.02
C LYS A 9 -7.48 6.63 -11.15
N ILE A 10 -7.85 5.65 -10.32
CA ILE A 10 -9.00 5.79 -9.43
C ILE A 10 -8.73 6.84 -8.35
N VAL A 11 -7.54 6.84 -7.74
CA VAL A 11 -7.14 7.85 -6.73
C VAL A 11 -7.17 9.27 -7.31
N ILE A 12 -6.71 9.46 -8.55
CA ILE A 12 -6.82 10.74 -9.27
C ILE A 12 -8.28 11.21 -9.35
N GLY A 13 -9.21 10.30 -9.63
CA GLY A 13 -10.64 10.59 -9.64
C GLY A 13 -11.20 11.12 -8.32
N THR A 14 -10.47 10.94 -7.20
CA THR A 14 -10.84 11.47 -5.88
C THR A 14 -10.22 12.84 -5.57
N GLY A 15 -9.55 13.48 -6.54
CA GLY A 15 -8.87 14.76 -6.36
C GLY A 15 -7.52 14.66 -5.61
N ARG A 16 -6.91 13.48 -5.56
CA ARG A 16 -5.64 13.21 -4.89
C ARG A 16 -4.53 12.88 -5.88
N ILE A 17 -3.29 13.07 -5.45
CA ILE A 17 -2.10 12.76 -6.25
C ILE A 17 -1.61 11.36 -5.86
N PRO A 18 -1.75 10.33 -6.73
CA PRO A 18 -1.20 9.02 -6.43
C PRO A 18 0.31 9.00 -6.62
N VAL A 19 1.01 8.41 -5.66
CA VAL A 19 2.43 8.09 -5.76
C VAL A 19 2.58 6.57 -5.68
N ALA A 20 3.17 5.97 -6.71
CA ALA A 20 3.41 4.52 -6.78
C ALA A 20 4.86 4.26 -7.18
N SER A 21 5.71 4.01 -6.18
CA SER A 21 7.17 3.81 -6.32
C SER A 21 7.54 2.76 -7.37
N HIS A 22 6.81 1.64 -7.41
CA HIS A 22 6.99 0.53 -8.34
C HIS A 22 6.50 0.82 -9.78
N LEU A 23 6.02 2.03 -10.07
CA LEU A 23 5.86 2.52 -11.45
C LEU A 23 7.00 3.43 -11.87
N TYR A 24 7.75 3.98 -10.92
CA TYR A 24 8.79 4.98 -11.13
C TYR A 24 10.19 4.35 -11.06
N PHE A 25 10.57 3.75 -9.94
CA PHE A 25 11.94 3.24 -9.77
C PHE A 25 12.35 2.14 -10.75
N PRO A 26 11.46 1.23 -11.22
CA PRO A 26 11.84 0.26 -12.24
C PRO A 26 12.23 0.87 -13.60
N THR A 27 12.08 2.19 -13.82
CA THR A 27 12.64 2.85 -15.01
C THR A 27 14.13 3.15 -14.86
N PHE A 28 14.67 3.07 -13.65
CA PHE A 28 16.07 3.34 -13.32
C PHE A 28 16.80 2.12 -12.73
N LEU A 29 16.06 1.13 -12.22
CA LEU A 29 16.57 -0.04 -11.49
C LEU A 29 16.05 -1.35 -12.11
N ASP A 30 16.89 -2.39 -12.10
CA ASP A 30 16.51 -3.76 -12.49
C ASP A 30 15.96 -4.54 -11.29
N GLU A 31 14.66 -4.89 -11.34
CA GLU A 31 14.01 -5.68 -10.31
C GLU A 31 14.52 -7.13 -10.20
N ASN A 32 15.22 -7.64 -11.23
CA ASN A 32 15.84 -8.96 -11.21
C ASN A 32 17.23 -8.95 -10.52
N ASN A 33 17.85 -7.78 -10.38
CA ASN A 33 19.06 -7.60 -9.61
C ASN A 33 18.69 -7.43 -8.13
N PRO A 34 19.09 -8.34 -7.23
CA PRO A 34 18.69 -8.26 -5.82
C PRO A 34 19.12 -6.99 -5.10
N ASN A 35 20.28 -6.42 -5.46
CA ASN A 35 20.78 -5.20 -4.83
C ASN A 35 19.96 -3.98 -5.27
N GLU A 36 19.71 -3.85 -6.57
CA GLU A 36 18.91 -2.74 -7.10
C GLU A 36 17.45 -2.85 -6.66
N ARG A 37 16.90 -4.07 -6.59
CA ARG A 37 15.58 -4.30 -6.00
C ARG A 37 15.50 -3.81 -4.56
N MET A 38 16.51 -4.07 -3.74
CA MET A 38 16.52 -3.60 -2.35
C MET A 38 16.62 -2.07 -2.28
N THR A 39 17.47 -1.46 -3.11
CA THR A 39 17.54 0.00 -3.26
C THR A 39 16.18 0.60 -3.63
N GLY A 40 15.46 -0.01 -4.60
CA GLY A 40 14.14 0.45 -5.01
C GLY A 40 13.10 0.39 -3.90
N ILE A 41 13.16 -0.62 -3.04
CA ILE A 41 12.28 -0.75 -1.86
C ILE A 41 12.60 0.36 -0.84
N GLU A 42 13.87 0.57 -0.52
CA GLU A 42 14.30 1.62 0.41
C GLU A 42 13.88 3.02 -0.07
N MET A 43 14.13 3.34 -1.34
CA MET A 43 13.68 4.59 -1.95
C MET A 43 12.15 4.72 -1.94
N GLY A 44 11.43 3.60 -2.08
CA GLY A 44 9.98 3.55 -1.95
C GLY A 44 9.49 3.96 -0.55
N LEU A 45 10.20 3.55 0.51
CA LEU A 45 9.89 3.94 1.88
C LEU A 45 10.17 5.42 2.15
N GLU A 46 11.30 5.94 1.66
CA GLU A 46 11.62 7.39 1.74
C GLU A 46 10.58 8.23 1.00
N LEU A 47 10.11 7.76 -0.16
CA LEU A 47 9.04 8.41 -0.90
C LEU A 47 7.70 8.38 -0.13
N MET A 48 7.39 7.27 0.56
CA MET A 48 6.22 7.17 1.43
C MET A 48 6.27 8.18 2.59
N ASP A 49 7.46 8.48 3.12
CA ASP A 49 7.63 9.47 4.18
C ASP A 49 7.21 10.88 3.73
N SER A 50 7.27 11.17 2.44
CA SER A 50 6.79 12.42 1.85
C SER A 50 5.29 12.43 1.54
N CYS A 51 4.60 11.29 1.63
CA CYS A 51 3.17 11.19 1.31
C CYS A 51 2.27 11.48 2.53
N ASP A 52 1.08 12.05 2.29
CA ASP A 52 0.12 12.37 3.35
C ASP A 52 -0.56 11.14 3.96
N GLU A 53 -0.84 10.12 3.13
CA GLU A 53 -1.52 8.89 3.52
C GLU A 53 -1.20 7.72 2.58
N VAL A 54 -1.44 6.50 3.06
CA VAL A 54 -1.22 5.25 2.32
C VAL A 54 -2.56 4.63 1.93
N TYR A 55 -2.64 4.13 0.70
CA TYR A 55 -3.79 3.40 0.19
C TYR A 55 -3.45 1.93 0.04
N VAL A 56 -4.26 1.05 0.63
CA VAL A 56 -4.13 -0.40 0.51
C VAL A 56 -5.32 -0.94 -0.25
N PHE A 57 -5.05 -1.71 -1.30
CA PHE A 57 -6.07 -2.28 -2.18
C PHE A 57 -6.05 -3.80 -2.12
N GLY A 58 -7.23 -4.39 -1.97
CA GLY A 58 -7.44 -5.83 -1.91
C GLY A 58 -7.20 -6.41 -0.51
N PHE A 59 -7.52 -7.71 -0.37
CA PHE A 59 -7.32 -8.47 0.87
C PHE A 59 -6.09 -9.39 0.84
N ASP A 60 -5.43 -9.50 -0.32
CA ASP A 60 -4.21 -10.28 -0.47
C ASP A 60 -2.98 -9.42 -0.16
N ILE A 61 -2.36 -9.63 1.01
CA ILE A 61 -1.16 -8.91 1.43
C ILE A 61 0.10 -9.73 1.11
N THR A 62 0.91 -9.22 0.19
CA THR A 62 2.23 -9.80 -0.13
C THR A 62 3.28 -9.44 0.92
N GLU A 63 4.39 -10.17 0.99
CA GLU A 63 5.51 -9.86 1.90
C GLU A 63 6.07 -8.43 1.69
N GLY A 64 6.17 -7.97 0.45
CA GLY A 64 6.59 -6.60 0.15
C GLY A 64 5.61 -5.57 0.72
N MET A 65 4.30 -5.82 0.60
CA MET A 65 3.28 -4.96 1.20
C MET A 65 3.36 -4.97 2.73
N LYS A 66 3.62 -6.12 3.37
CA LYS A 66 3.81 -6.18 4.83
C LYS A 66 4.93 -5.27 5.28
N PHE A 67 6.06 -5.28 4.56
CA PHE A 67 7.20 -4.43 4.85
C PHE A 67 6.86 -2.94 4.75
N GLU A 68 6.17 -2.53 3.68
CA GLU A 68 5.66 -1.16 3.51
C GLU A 68 4.65 -0.76 4.60
N LEU A 69 3.74 -1.65 4.98
CA LEU A 69 2.75 -1.41 6.05
C LEU A 69 3.42 -1.29 7.41
N ASP A 70 4.46 -2.07 7.70
CA ASP A 70 5.22 -1.95 8.93
C ASP A 70 5.91 -0.59 9.04
N HIS A 71 6.42 -0.06 7.92
CA HIS A 71 6.98 1.30 7.86
C HIS A 71 5.89 2.36 8.08
N ALA A 72 4.74 2.24 7.40
CA ALA A 72 3.60 3.13 7.59
C ALA A 72 3.12 3.14 9.06
N ARG A 73 3.15 1.98 9.73
CA ARG A 73 2.84 1.82 11.16
C ARG A 73 3.82 2.62 12.02
N LYS A 74 5.12 2.44 11.81
CA LYS A 74 6.19 3.14 12.55
C LYS A 74 6.07 4.67 12.40
N LYS A 75 5.79 5.14 11.19
CA LYS A 75 5.63 6.56 10.85
C LYS A 75 4.25 7.13 11.20
N LYS A 76 3.33 6.30 11.71
CA LYS A 76 1.94 6.67 12.00
C LYS A 76 1.24 7.33 10.81
N LYS A 77 1.58 6.91 9.59
CA LYS A 77 0.90 7.40 8.37
C LYS A 77 -0.57 6.98 8.43
N PRO A 78 -1.53 7.85 8.08
CA PRO A 78 -2.90 7.40 7.93
C PRO A 78 -3.00 6.38 6.80
N VAL A 79 -3.81 5.34 6.99
CA VAL A 79 -3.99 4.27 6.02
C VAL A 79 -5.46 4.10 5.69
N ARG A 80 -5.79 4.04 4.41
CA ARG A 80 -7.13 3.74 3.90
C ARG A 80 -7.15 2.35 3.28
N LEU A 81 -8.14 1.56 3.64
CA LEU A 81 -8.32 0.20 3.18
C LEU A 81 -9.44 0.14 2.15
N TYR A 82 -9.17 -0.49 1.02
CA TYR A 82 -10.12 -0.69 -0.08
C TYR A 82 -10.08 -2.14 -0.54
N ASP A 83 -11.21 -2.67 -1.00
CA ASP A 83 -11.21 -3.94 -1.72
C ASP A 83 -10.73 -3.77 -3.18
N ASP A 84 -10.65 -4.87 -3.93
CA ASP A 84 -10.21 -4.85 -5.34
C ASP A 84 -11.17 -4.12 -6.29
N ARG A 85 -12.36 -3.75 -5.80
CA ARG A 85 -13.39 -2.99 -6.53
C ARG A 85 -13.47 -1.53 -6.06
N PHE A 86 -12.51 -1.08 -5.25
CA PHE A 86 -12.45 0.29 -4.71
C PHE A 86 -13.57 0.64 -3.73
N ASN A 87 -14.24 -0.34 -3.13
CA ASN A 87 -15.12 -0.07 -2.00
C ASN A 87 -14.28 0.14 -0.75
N ALA A 88 -14.56 1.20 0.00
CA ALA A 88 -13.91 1.43 1.29
C ALA A 88 -14.25 0.30 2.26
N VAL A 89 -13.23 -0.26 2.90
CA VAL A 89 -13.40 -1.27 3.94
C VAL A 89 -13.74 -0.55 5.25
N ASN A 90 -14.86 -0.91 5.86
CA ASN A 90 -15.28 -0.30 7.10
C ASN A 90 -14.47 -0.85 8.29
N VAL A 91 -13.67 0.01 8.89
CA VAL A 91 -12.79 -0.32 10.03
C VAL A 91 -13.55 -0.89 11.22
N ARG A 92 -14.79 -0.43 11.46
CA ARG A 92 -15.61 -0.92 12.59
C ARG A 92 -16.06 -2.35 12.40
N THR A 93 -16.32 -2.77 11.17
CA THR A 93 -16.79 -4.12 10.85
C THR A 93 -15.65 -5.06 10.42
N LEU A 94 -14.43 -4.53 10.23
CA LEU A 94 -13.26 -5.31 9.82
C LEU A 94 -13.01 -6.60 10.66
N PRO A 95 -13.24 -6.63 11.99
CA PRO A 95 -13.05 -7.85 12.77
C PRO A 95 -13.96 -9.02 12.35
N ILE A 96 -15.12 -8.73 11.78
CA ILE A 96 -16.12 -9.71 11.34
C ILE A 96 -16.29 -9.75 9.81
N ASP A 97 -15.46 -9.01 9.06
CA ASP A 97 -15.47 -9.05 7.59
C ASP A 97 -14.85 -10.36 7.11
N GLU A 98 -15.66 -11.24 6.53
CA GLU A 98 -15.25 -12.57 6.06
C GLU A 98 -14.18 -12.51 4.95
N ARG A 99 -14.08 -11.38 4.24
CA ARG A 99 -13.06 -11.16 3.21
C ARG A 99 -11.68 -10.89 3.84
N ALA A 100 -11.65 -10.36 5.06
CA ALA A 100 -10.42 -10.09 5.79
C ALA A 100 -9.94 -11.36 6.48
N THR A 101 -8.92 -12.02 5.92
CA THR A 101 -8.32 -13.19 6.56
C THR A 101 -7.63 -12.83 7.89
N PRO A 102 -7.33 -13.80 8.76
CA PRO A 102 -6.50 -13.57 9.95
C PRO A 102 -5.17 -12.87 9.61
N GLU A 103 -4.54 -13.24 8.50
CA GLU A 103 -3.27 -12.68 8.03
C GLU A 103 -3.45 -11.21 7.61
N TYR A 104 -4.53 -10.89 6.88
CA TYR A 104 -4.86 -9.51 6.54
C TYR A 104 -5.06 -8.65 7.79
N ARG A 105 -5.90 -9.13 8.73
CA ARG A 105 -6.16 -8.42 9.99
C ARG A 105 -4.89 -8.21 10.80
N MET A 106 -3.97 -9.18 10.78
CA MET A 106 -2.68 -9.06 11.43
C MET A 106 -1.79 -8.01 10.75
N ALA A 107 -1.74 -7.99 9.42
CA ALA A 107 -0.95 -7.03 8.65
C ALA A 107 -1.40 -5.57 8.89
N VAL A 108 -2.72 -5.35 8.99
CA VAL A 108 -3.28 -4.01 9.21
C VAL A 108 -3.40 -3.61 10.68
N LYS A 109 -3.11 -4.53 11.61
CA LYS A 109 -3.16 -4.27 13.05
C LYS A 109 -2.20 -3.14 13.44
N GLY A 110 -2.68 -2.22 14.27
CA GLY A 110 -1.87 -1.11 14.78
C GLY A 110 -1.59 0.01 13.78
N LEU A 111 -2.08 -0.09 12.54
CA LEU A 111 -2.06 1.04 11.60
C LEU A 111 -3.02 2.14 12.06
N ARG A 112 -2.72 3.39 11.68
CA ARG A 112 -3.65 4.51 11.84
C ARG A 112 -4.71 4.46 10.73
N LEU A 113 -5.72 3.61 10.91
CA LEU A 113 -6.79 3.44 9.93
C LEU A 113 -7.72 4.65 9.89
N LYS A 114 -8.10 5.08 8.68
CA LYS A 114 -9.05 6.17 8.39
C LYS A 114 -10.34 5.65 7.79
#